data_AF-A0A932HTG8-F1
#
_entry.id   AF-A0A932HTG8-F1
#
_cell.length_a   1.000
_cell.length_b   1.000
_cell.length_c   1.000
_cell.angle_alpha   90.00
_cell.angle_beta   90.00
_cell.angle_gamma   90.00
#
_symmetry.space_group_name_H-M   'P 1'
#
loop_
_entity.id
_entity.type
_entity.pdbx_description
1 polymer ?
#
loop_
_entity_poly.entity_id
_entity_poly.type
_entity_poly.pdbx_seq_one_letter_code
_entity_poly.pdbx_strand_id
1 'polypeptide(L)'
;MRKIIAIEGFWRIGKTSLCKELSRKIKKAKYIQEPDHLGMKKHPGNVEYWYLKKWKEKMELAKEYKEKGYTVIMERSFISTLAFNNALGKKITDPMKKLIKYHEKNTPDIIIILEAPLPFLKRIVFSKTDKKILKTRVLYKQRSFFRKYIECFRKSVAHFKVKHFYVQVANDSSFYPLPGIVDASLKKLKEKAPLH
;
A
#
# COMPACT_ATOMS: atom_id res chain seq x y z
N MET A 1 -5.54 22.16 4.36
CA MET A 1 -5.28 21.72 2.96
C MET A 1 -5.48 20.21 2.86
N ARG A 2 -6.27 19.75 1.88
CA ARG A 2 -6.58 18.32 1.69
C ARG A 2 -5.34 17.52 1.25
N LYS A 3 -5.31 16.23 1.60
CA LYS A 3 -4.16 15.35 1.41
C LYS A 3 -4.52 14.08 0.66
N ILE A 4 -3.54 13.51 -0.05
CA ILE A 4 -3.55 12.15 -0.58
C ILE A 4 -2.75 11.30 0.41
N ILE A 5 -3.43 10.35 1.05
CA ILE A 5 -2.89 9.47 2.08
C ILE A 5 -2.89 8.05 1.53
N ALA A 6 -1.73 7.44 1.39
CA ALA A 6 -1.61 6.02 1.04
C ALA A 6 -1.49 5.16 2.30
N ILE A 7 -2.23 4.05 2.34
CA ILE A 7 -2.11 3.05 3.39
C ILE A 7 -1.33 1.87 2.84
N GLU A 8 -0.13 1.68 3.37
CA GLU A 8 0.79 0.61 3.00
C GLU A 8 0.89 -0.43 4.09
N GLY A 9 1.36 -1.62 3.73
CA GLY A 9 1.54 -2.71 4.68
C GLY A 9 1.47 -4.08 4.00
N PHE A 10 1.81 -5.10 4.78
CA PHE A 10 1.86 -6.47 4.27
C PHE A 10 0.48 -6.98 3.80
N TRP A 11 0.46 -8.10 3.09
CA TRP A 11 -0.81 -8.73 2.69
C TRP A 11 -1.62 -9.14 3.94
N ARG A 12 -2.95 -9.02 3.83
CA ARG A 12 -3.92 -9.41 4.87
C ARG A 12 -3.82 -8.67 6.22
N ILE A 13 -3.01 -7.61 6.31
CA ILE A 13 -2.78 -6.85 7.54
C ILE A 13 -3.92 -5.90 7.95
N GLY A 14 -5.02 -5.84 7.18
CA GLY A 14 -6.19 -5.00 7.48
C GLY A 14 -6.24 -3.64 6.78
N LYS A 15 -5.44 -3.42 5.71
CA LYS A 15 -5.42 -2.16 4.93
C LYS A 15 -6.81 -1.74 4.44
N THR A 16 -7.51 -2.60 3.69
CA THR A 16 -8.85 -2.29 3.17
C THR A 16 -9.81 -1.84 4.27
N SER A 17 -9.81 -2.51 5.43
CA SER A 17 -10.65 -2.17 6.57
C SER A 17 -10.29 -0.78 7.12
N LEU A 18 -8.99 -0.50 7.31
CA LEU A 18 -8.54 0.80 7.76
C LEU A 18 -8.88 1.91 6.75
N CYS A 19 -8.69 1.69 5.45
CA CYS A 19 -9.03 2.65 4.42
C CYS A 19 -10.52 3.03 4.47
N LYS A 20 -11.40 2.03 4.58
CA LYS A 20 -12.85 2.23 4.70
C LYS A 20 -13.19 3.04 5.94
N GLU A 21 -12.67 2.68 7.10
CA GLU A 21 -12.94 3.38 8.36
C GLU A 21 -12.41 4.82 8.37
N LEU A 22 -11.18 5.04 7.89
CA LEU A 22 -10.63 6.40 7.77
C LEU A 22 -11.47 7.26 6.82
N SER A 23 -11.93 6.70 5.69
CA SER A 23 -12.76 7.43 4.74
C SER A 23 -14.13 7.83 5.29
N ARG A 24 -14.64 7.10 6.30
CA ARG A 24 -15.88 7.44 7.02
C ARG A 24 -15.65 8.51 8.08
N LYS A 25 -14.54 8.44 8.83
CA LYS A 25 -14.26 9.36 9.94
C LYS A 25 -13.70 10.71 9.50
N ILE A 26 -12.98 10.77 8.38
CA ILE A 26 -12.41 12.03 7.88
C ILE A 26 -13.47 12.78 7.06
N LYS A 27 -13.83 13.99 7.49
CA LYS A 27 -14.79 14.85 6.79
C LYS A 27 -14.32 15.10 5.34
N LYS A 28 -15.22 14.91 4.37
CA LYS A 28 -14.94 15.01 2.92
C LYS A 28 -13.74 14.12 2.51
N ALA A 29 -13.83 12.83 2.77
CA ALA A 29 -12.85 11.86 2.27
C ALA A 29 -13.38 11.01 1.11
N LYS A 30 -12.48 10.59 0.22
CA LYS A 30 -12.74 9.62 -0.85
C LYS A 30 -11.76 8.46 -0.74
N TYR A 31 -12.30 7.24 -0.81
CA TYR A 31 -11.51 6.02 -0.80
C TYR A 31 -11.23 5.56 -2.23
N ILE A 32 -9.96 5.28 -2.53
CA ILE A 32 -9.50 4.68 -3.78
C ILE A 32 -8.87 3.32 -3.46
N GLN A 33 -9.53 2.26 -3.92
CA GLN A 33 -9.05 0.87 -3.75
C GLN A 33 -7.83 0.56 -4.64
N GLU A 34 -6.99 -0.38 -4.19
CA GLU A 34 -5.88 -0.92 -4.96
C GLU A 34 -6.33 -1.53 -6.30
N PRO A 35 -5.50 -1.48 -7.36
CA PRO A 35 -5.78 -2.20 -8.59
C PRO A 35 -5.79 -3.73 -8.37
N ASP A 36 -6.80 -4.41 -8.93
CA ASP A 36 -6.91 -5.86 -8.90
C ASP A 36 -6.87 -6.45 -10.32
N HIS A 37 -5.86 -7.27 -10.59
CA HIS A 37 -5.70 -7.97 -11.86
C HIS A 37 -6.20 -9.42 -11.81
N LEU A 38 -6.56 -9.93 -10.63
CA LEU A 38 -6.99 -11.33 -10.43
C LEU A 38 -8.42 -11.57 -10.91
N GLY A 39 -9.24 -10.52 -10.97
CA GLY A 39 -10.60 -10.57 -11.51
C GLY A 39 -10.71 -10.30 -13.02
N MET A 40 -9.59 -10.10 -13.73
CA MET A 40 -9.62 -9.71 -15.14
C MET A 40 -9.87 -10.89 -16.08
N LYS A 41 -10.73 -10.69 -17.09
CA LYS A 41 -10.96 -11.69 -18.17
C LYS A 41 -9.69 -12.03 -18.95
N LYS A 42 -8.82 -11.04 -19.19
CA LYS A 42 -7.52 -11.20 -19.83
C LYS A 42 -6.42 -10.74 -18.87
N HIS A 43 -5.61 -11.67 -18.40
CA HIS A 43 -4.48 -11.36 -17.54
C HIS A 43 -3.43 -10.52 -18.30
N PRO A 44 -2.87 -9.48 -17.67
CA PRO A 44 -1.81 -8.70 -18.28
C PRO A 44 -0.54 -9.55 -18.44
N GLY A 45 0.09 -9.51 -19.61
CA GLY A 45 1.35 -10.24 -19.86
C GLY A 45 2.51 -9.73 -18.99
N ASN A 46 2.52 -8.44 -18.64
CA ASN A 46 3.44 -7.84 -17.67
C ASN A 46 2.63 -7.18 -16.54
N VAL A 47 2.47 -7.91 -15.43
CA VAL A 47 1.70 -7.47 -14.26
C VAL A 47 2.30 -6.22 -13.62
N GLU A 48 3.62 -6.12 -13.53
CA GLU A 48 4.30 -4.99 -12.90
C GLU A 48 4.11 -3.69 -13.69
N TYR A 49 4.29 -3.74 -15.01
CA TYR A 49 4.02 -2.61 -15.89
C TYR A 49 2.54 -2.20 -15.84
N TRP A 50 1.63 -3.18 -15.82
CA TRP A 50 0.21 -2.93 -15.66
C TRP A 50 -0.10 -2.21 -14.34
N TYR A 51 0.49 -2.64 -13.22
CA TYR A 51 0.32 -1.97 -11.93
C TYR A 51 0.83 -0.53 -11.96
N LEU A 52 2.02 -0.28 -12.53
CA LEU A 52 2.55 1.08 -12.64
C LEU A 52 1.64 2.00 -13.46
N LYS A 53 1.02 1.49 -14.54
CA LYS A 53 0.04 2.23 -15.32
C LYS A 53 -1.23 2.51 -14.51
N LYS A 54 -1.76 1.50 -13.81
CA LYS A 54 -2.95 1.68 -12.95
C LYS A 54 -2.71 2.62 -11.79
N TRP A 55 -1.51 2.63 -11.22
CA TRP A 55 -1.16 3.61 -10.20
C TRP A 55 -1.13 5.03 -10.74
N LYS A 56 -0.73 5.24 -12.00
CA LYS A 56 -0.76 6.56 -12.64
C LYS A 56 -2.21 7.05 -12.73
N GLU A 57 -3.10 6.24 -13.29
CA GLU A 57 -4.54 6.55 -13.40
C GLU A 57 -5.15 6.87 -12.02
N LYS A 58 -4.81 6.07 -11.00
CA LYS A 58 -5.30 6.25 -9.62
C LYS A 58 -4.78 7.53 -8.96
N MET A 59 -3.52 7.90 -9.22
CA MET A 59 -2.93 9.13 -8.69
C MET A 59 -3.51 10.38 -9.37
N GLU A 60 -3.80 10.32 -10.67
CA GLU A 60 -4.50 11.38 -11.41
C GLU A 60 -5.89 11.61 -10.81
N LEU A 61 -6.67 10.53 -10.63
CA LEU A 61 -7.96 10.61 -9.95
C LEU A 61 -7.86 11.15 -8.50
N ALA A 62 -6.82 10.76 -7.77
CA ALA A 62 -6.59 11.27 -6.41
C ALA A 62 -6.34 12.79 -6.39
N LYS A 63 -5.62 13.31 -7.37
CA LYS A 63 -5.39 14.76 -7.52
C LYS A 63 -6.68 15.49 -7.87
N GLU A 64 -7.47 14.98 -8.81
CA GLU A 64 -8.78 15.58 -9.14
C GLU A 64 -9.69 15.67 -7.91
N TYR A 65 -9.74 14.62 -7.08
CA TYR A 65 -10.50 14.67 -5.83
C TYR A 65 -9.92 15.67 -4.83
N LYS A 66 -8.60 15.75 -4.73
CA LYS A 66 -7.93 16.73 -3.86
C LYS A 66 -8.24 18.18 -4.28
N GLU A 67 -8.23 18.47 -5.58
CA GLU A 67 -8.63 19.75 -6.16
C GLU A 67 -10.10 20.09 -5.86
N LYS A 68 -10.98 19.09 -5.92
CA LYS A 68 -12.41 19.20 -5.51
C LYS A 68 -12.62 19.31 -3.99
N GLY A 69 -11.54 19.42 -3.21
CA GLY A 69 -11.61 19.62 -1.77
C GLY A 69 -11.82 18.34 -0.94
N TYR A 70 -11.50 17.16 -1.48
CA TYR A 70 -11.54 15.90 -0.75
C TYR A 70 -10.16 15.45 -0.24
N THR A 71 -10.11 14.85 0.94
CA THR A 71 -8.95 14.04 1.37
C THR A 71 -9.05 12.67 0.72
N VAL A 72 -8.00 12.19 0.10
CA VAL A 72 -8.03 10.91 -0.61
C VAL A 72 -7.30 9.86 0.22
N ILE A 73 -7.97 8.75 0.48
CA ILE A 73 -7.40 7.58 1.15
C ILE A 73 -7.19 6.51 0.08
N MET A 74 -5.93 6.15 -0.19
CA MET A 74 -5.56 5.14 -1.18
C MET A 74 -5.14 3.86 -0.46
N GLU A 75 -5.69 2.72 -0.87
CA GLU A 75 -5.14 1.42 -0.47
C GLU A 75 -3.92 1.13 -1.35
N ARG A 76 -2.71 1.11 -0.75
CA ARG A 76 -1.39 1.01 -1.41
C ARG A 76 -1.06 2.15 -2.39
N SER A 77 0.17 2.11 -2.89
CA SER A 77 0.72 2.98 -3.92
C SER A 77 1.72 2.22 -4.81
N PHE A 78 2.32 2.92 -5.79
CA PHE A 78 3.36 2.40 -6.66
C PHE A 78 4.61 1.89 -5.91
N ILE A 79 4.85 2.36 -4.68
CA ILE A 79 5.96 1.93 -3.82
C ILE A 79 5.89 0.43 -3.58
N SER A 80 4.69 -0.10 -3.32
CA SER A 80 4.49 -1.53 -3.13
C SER A 80 4.84 -2.36 -4.38
N THR A 81 4.57 -1.84 -5.58
CA THR A 81 4.93 -2.46 -6.85
C THR A 81 6.45 -2.49 -7.05
N LEU A 82 7.16 -1.41 -6.73
CA LEU A 82 8.62 -1.35 -6.84
C LEU A 82 9.30 -2.27 -5.82
N ALA A 83 8.82 -2.27 -4.57
CA ALA A 83 9.31 -3.16 -3.54
C ALA A 83 9.14 -4.63 -3.94
N PHE A 84 7.99 -4.97 -4.53
CA PHE A 84 7.72 -6.32 -5.03
C PHE A 84 8.65 -6.70 -6.18
N ASN A 85 8.78 -5.84 -7.19
CA ASN A 85 9.63 -6.10 -8.35
C ASN A 85 11.09 -6.30 -7.97
N ASN A 86 11.61 -5.47 -7.07
CA ASN A 86 12.97 -5.57 -6.55
C ASN A 86 13.17 -6.85 -5.72
N ALA A 87 12.20 -7.21 -4.88
CA ALA A 87 12.26 -8.44 -4.08
C ALA A 87 12.29 -9.71 -4.95
N LEU A 88 11.70 -9.65 -6.15
CA LEU A 88 11.76 -10.71 -7.16
C LEU A 88 13.02 -10.70 -8.02
N GLY A 89 13.90 -9.69 -7.89
CA GLY A 89 15.09 -9.54 -8.74
C GLY A 89 14.76 -9.26 -10.21
N LYS A 90 13.54 -8.76 -10.50
CA LYS A 90 13.11 -8.46 -11.86
C LYS A 90 13.75 -7.16 -12.36
N LYS A 91 14.22 -7.17 -13.61
CA LYS A 91 14.78 -5.99 -14.27
C LYS A 91 13.69 -4.96 -14.58
N ILE A 92 14.01 -3.67 -14.41
CA ILE A 92 13.14 -2.55 -14.79
C ILE A 92 13.33 -2.27 -16.28
N THR A 93 12.26 -2.40 -17.07
CA THR A 93 12.28 -2.09 -18.50
C THR A 93 12.17 -0.58 -18.74
N ASP A 94 12.57 -0.08 -19.92
CA ASP A 94 12.50 1.36 -20.22
C ASP A 94 11.08 1.95 -20.16
N PRO A 95 10.02 1.25 -20.60
CA PRO A 95 8.64 1.71 -20.37
C PRO A 95 8.30 1.86 -18.88
N MET A 96 8.79 0.95 -18.03
CA MET A 96 8.62 1.06 -16.58
C MET A 96 9.38 2.25 -16.01
N LYS A 97 10.61 2.53 -16.47
CA LYS A 97 11.40 3.70 -16.03
C LYS A 97 10.63 5.01 -16.24
N LYS A 98 9.96 5.16 -17.40
CA LYS A 98 9.12 6.34 -17.69
C LYS A 98 7.99 6.50 -16.67
N LEU A 99 7.31 5.41 -16.31
CA LEU A 99 6.26 5.43 -15.30
C LEU A 99 6.81 5.68 -13.89
N ILE A 100 7.98 5.14 -13.55
CA ILE A 100 8.64 5.38 -12.26
C ILE A 100 8.98 6.85 -12.10
N LYS A 101 9.55 7.48 -13.13
CA LYS A 101 9.83 8.93 -13.13
C LYS A 101 8.58 9.79 -12.98
N TYR A 102 7.44 9.34 -13.53
CA TYR A 102 6.16 9.98 -13.26
C TYR A 102 5.82 9.86 -11.76
N HIS A 103 5.90 8.66 -11.19
CA HIS A 103 5.53 8.42 -9.80
C HIS A 103 6.45 9.11 -8.79
N GLU A 104 7.74 9.25 -9.09
CA GLU A 104 8.71 10.04 -8.31
C GLU A 104 8.25 11.50 -8.12
N LYS A 105 7.64 12.08 -9.14
CA LYS A 105 7.11 13.45 -9.11
C LYS A 105 5.71 13.54 -8.52
N ASN A 106 5.03 12.40 -8.35
CA ASN A 106 3.62 12.31 -8.05
C ASN A 106 3.37 11.31 -6.92
N THR A 107 4.06 11.53 -5.80
CA THR A 107 3.93 10.71 -4.60
C THR A 107 2.72 11.11 -3.76
N PRO A 108 2.17 10.20 -2.93
CA PRO A 108 1.21 10.56 -1.89
C PRO A 108 1.80 11.63 -0.95
N ASP A 109 0.97 12.52 -0.41
CA ASP A 109 1.42 13.50 0.58
C ASP A 109 1.91 12.81 1.88
N ILE A 110 1.27 11.69 2.24
CA ILE A 110 1.53 10.94 3.46
C ILE A 110 1.38 9.45 3.19
N ILE A 111 2.21 8.62 3.83
CA ILE A 111 2.05 7.17 3.88
C ILE A 111 1.86 6.70 5.33
N ILE A 112 0.77 5.98 5.59
CA ILE A 112 0.59 5.21 6.82
C ILE A 112 1.07 3.79 6.57
N ILE A 113 2.09 3.35 7.30
CA ILE A 113 2.66 2.01 7.15
C ILE A 113 2.14 1.14 8.28
N LEU A 114 1.34 0.12 7.93
CA LEU A 114 0.86 -0.88 8.88
C LEU A 114 1.95 -1.90 9.14
N GLU A 115 2.32 -2.05 10.42
CA GLU A 115 3.35 -2.98 10.86
C GLU A 115 2.79 -4.02 11.83
N ALA A 116 3.36 -5.22 11.74
CA ALA A 116 3.12 -6.33 12.64
C ALA A 116 4.40 -7.18 12.73
N PRO A 117 4.59 -7.91 13.83
CA PRO A 117 5.73 -8.81 13.97
C PRO A 117 5.79 -9.86 12.85
N LEU A 118 7.00 -10.24 12.44
CA LEU A 118 7.20 -11.22 11.37
C LEU A 118 6.51 -12.59 11.64
N PRO A 119 6.50 -13.14 12.87
CA PRO A 119 5.75 -14.37 13.18
C PRO A 119 4.26 -14.22 12.86
N PHE A 120 3.66 -13.09 13.27
CA PHE A 120 2.27 -12.76 12.97
C PHE A 120 2.02 -12.68 11.46
N LEU A 121 2.86 -11.94 10.73
CA LEU A 121 2.75 -11.77 9.28
C LEU A 121 2.80 -13.11 8.53
N LYS A 122 3.75 -13.97 8.90
CA LYS A 122 3.84 -15.33 8.35
C LYS A 122 2.56 -16.09 8.62
N ARG A 123 2.09 -16.12 9.87
CA ARG A 123 0.87 -16.83 10.24
C ARG A 123 -0.33 -16.35 9.44
N ILE A 124 -0.60 -15.05 9.36
CA ILE A 124 -1.77 -14.55 8.62
C ILE A 124 -1.67 -14.76 7.12
N VAL A 125 -0.47 -14.84 6.53
CA VAL A 125 -0.33 -15.10 5.09
C VAL A 125 -0.56 -16.58 4.79
N PHE A 126 -0.06 -17.47 5.65
CA PHE A 126 -0.16 -18.91 5.48
C PHE A 126 -1.45 -19.53 6.04
N SER A 127 -2.20 -18.83 6.90
CA SER A 127 -3.37 -19.36 7.63
C SER A 127 -4.63 -19.61 6.80
N LYS A 128 -4.73 -19.11 5.56
CA LYS A 128 -5.85 -19.47 4.68
C LYS A 128 -5.33 -20.07 3.38
N THR A 129 -5.84 -21.26 3.08
CA THR A 129 -5.65 -22.01 1.83
C THR A 129 -6.50 -21.39 0.72
N ASP A 130 -6.32 -20.10 0.44
CA ASP A 130 -7.02 -19.48 -0.66
C ASP A 130 -6.44 -20.01 -1.99
N LYS A 131 -7.23 -20.82 -2.72
CA LYS A 131 -6.81 -21.46 -3.98
C LYS A 131 -6.36 -20.46 -5.04
N LYS A 132 -6.80 -19.19 -4.96
CA LYS A 132 -6.33 -18.10 -5.83
C LYS A 132 -4.93 -17.59 -5.49
N ILE A 133 -4.53 -17.63 -4.22
CA ILE A 133 -3.18 -17.22 -3.73
C ILE A 133 -2.18 -18.39 -3.83
N LEU A 134 -2.68 -19.62 -4.03
CA LEU A 134 -1.88 -20.84 -4.19
C LEU A 134 -0.92 -20.81 -5.39
N LYS A 135 -1.22 -20.07 -6.46
CA LYS A 135 -0.26 -19.84 -7.57
C LYS A 135 0.85 -18.84 -7.19
N THR A 136 0.53 -17.86 -6.35
CA THR A 136 1.49 -16.91 -5.78
C THR A 136 2.34 -17.53 -4.66
N ARG A 137 1.93 -18.68 -4.09
CA ARG A 137 2.71 -19.41 -3.06
C ARG A 137 4.10 -19.81 -3.53
N VAL A 138 4.35 -20.01 -4.84
CA VAL A 138 5.70 -20.35 -5.32
C VAL A 138 6.70 -19.20 -5.05
N LEU A 139 6.25 -17.94 -5.17
CA LEU A 139 7.06 -16.76 -4.84
C LEU A 139 7.22 -16.57 -3.34
N TYR A 140 6.16 -16.82 -2.57
CA TYR A 140 6.16 -16.66 -1.10
C TYR A 140 6.80 -17.82 -0.33
N LYS A 141 7.06 -18.97 -0.99
CA LYS A 141 7.77 -20.13 -0.41
C LYS A 141 9.27 -19.87 -0.24
N GLN A 142 9.86 -18.90 -0.94
CA GLN A 142 11.22 -18.49 -0.64
C GLN A 142 11.23 -17.78 0.71
N ARG A 143 11.78 -18.43 1.74
CA ARG A 143 11.94 -17.84 3.09
C ARG A 143 12.59 -16.44 3.05
N SER A 144 13.42 -16.18 2.04
CA SER A 144 14.08 -14.90 1.80
C SER A 144 13.19 -13.81 1.21
N PHE A 145 12.10 -14.14 0.49
CA PHE A 145 11.26 -13.14 -0.17
C PHE A 145 10.66 -12.14 0.83
N PHE A 146 10.13 -12.62 1.96
CA PHE A 146 9.54 -11.73 2.99
C PHE A 146 10.54 -10.68 3.47
N ARG A 147 11.75 -11.11 3.81
CA ARG A 147 12.81 -10.22 4.29
C ARG A 147 13.22 -9.23 3.19
N LYS A 148 13.46 -9.73 1.97
CA LYS A 148 13.79 -8.90 0.80
C LYS A 148 12.70 -7.87 0.51
N TYR A 149 11.43 -8.26 0.54
CA TYR A 149 10.31 -7.36 0.29
C TYR A 149 10.25 -6.24 1.33
N ILE A 150 10.34 -6.56 2.63
CA ILE A 150 10.34 -5.54 3.69
C ILE A 150 11.52 -4.58 3.51
N GLU A 151 12.71 -5.11 3.23
CA GLU A 151 13.90 -4.30 2.98
C GLU A 151 13.75 -3.39 1.77
N CYS A 152 13.31 -3.94 0.63
CA CYS A 152 13.05 -3.17 -0.60
C CYS A 152 11.96 -2.11 -0.36
N PHE A 153 10.91 -2.42 0.40
CA PHE A 153 9.86 -1.47 0.74
C PHE A 153 10.39 -0.29 1.55
N ARG A 154 11.18 -0.56 2.62
CA ARG A 154 11.83 0.48 3.42
C ARG A 154 12.77 1.35 2.58
N LYS A 155 13.58 0.73 1.71
CA LYS A 155 14.45 1.43 0.76
C LYS A 155 13.64 2.33 -0.18
N SER A 156 12.54 1.84 -0.74
CA SER A 156 11.67 2.63 -1.61
C SER A 156 11.03 3.81 -0.88
N VAL A 157 10.48 3.62 0.33
CA VAL A 157 9.92 4.72 1.13
C VAL A 157 10.96 5.79 1.42
N ALA A 158 12.18 5.39 1.82
CA ALA A 158 13.28 6.32 2.09
C ALA A 158 13.72 7.07 0.81
N HIS A 159 13.81 6.37 -0.32
CA HIS A 159 14.23 6.94 -1.59
C HIS A 159 13.30 8.07 -2.06
N PHE A 160 11.99 7.88 -1.97
CA PHE A 160 11.02 8.89 -2.41
C PHE A 160 10.80 10.03 -1.42
N LYS A 161 11.48 10.02 -0.25
CA LYS A 161 11.41 11.05 0.81
C LYS A 161 9.98 11.43 1.19
N VAL A 162 9.05 10.49 1.09
CA VAL A 162 7.63 10.74 1.40
C VAL A 162 7.45 10.75 2.91
N LYS A 163 6.66 11.70 3.40
CA LYS A 163 6.28 11.75 4.81
C LYS A 163 5.54 10.48 5.18
N HIS A 164 6.00 9.78 6.21
CA HIS A 164 5.40 8.53 6.63
C HIS A 164 5.44 8.34 8.13
N PHE A 165 4.59 7.45 8.62
CA PHE A 165 4.65 6.96 9.99
C PHE A 165 4.08 5.55 10.09
N TYR A 166 4.51 4.87 11.13
CA TYR A 166 4.14 3.48 11.39
C TYR A 166 2.96 3.38 12.35
N VAL A 167 2.06 2.43 12.10
CA VAL A 167 0.96 2.06 12.98
C VAL A 167 1.05 0.56 13.21
N GLN A 168 1.28 0.17 14.45
CA GLN A 168 1.29 -1.24 14.82
C GLN A 168 -0.16 -1.75 14.84
N VAL A 169 -0.43 -2.86 14.16
CA VAL A 169 -1.78 -3.41 14.05
C VAL A 169 -1.97 -4.74 14.77
N ALA A 170 -0.88 -5.32 15.27
CA ALA A 170 -0.88 -6.63 15.91
C ALA A 170 0.32 -6.78 16.85
N ASN A 171 0.17 -7.69 17.80
CA ASN A 171 1.28 -8.32 18.52
C ASN A 171 1.62 -9.67 17.84
N ASP A 172 2.42 -10.53 18.48
CA ASP A 172 2.80 -11.83 17.91
C ASP A 172 1.61 -12.80 17.73
N SER A 173 0.51 -12.56 18.44
CA SER A 173 -0.58 -13.52 18.65
C SER A 173 -1.92 -13.06 18.07
N SER A 174 -2.22 -11.77 18.02
CA SER A 174 -3.52 -11.25 17.61
C SER A 174 -3.44 -9.86 16.98
N PHE A 175 -4.45 -9.53 16.17
CA PHE A 175 -4.69 -8.15 15.75
C PHE A 175 -5.08 -7.31 16.98
N TYR A 176 -4.70 -6.04 16.97
CA TYR A 176 -5.34 -5.03 17.81
C TYR A 176 -6.74 -4.72 17.29
N PRO A 177 -7.67 -4.26 18.15
CA PRO A 177 -9.00 -3.86 17.72
C PRO A 177 -8.94 -2.74 16.66
N LEU A 178 -9.74 -2.88 15.61
CA LEU A 178 -9.79 -1.90 14.52
C LEU A 178 -10.07 -0.47 14.99
N PRO A 179 -10.99 -0.21 15.95
CA PRO A 179 -11.19 1.14 16.48
C PRO A 179 -9.90 1.76 17.02
N GLY A 180 -9.11 1.00 17.79
CA GLY A 180 -7.82 1.47 18.33
C GLY A 180 -6.79 1.76 17.24
N ILE A 181 -6.73 0.94 16.17
CA ILE A 181 -5.85 1.18 15.01
C ILE A 181 -6.26 2.47 14.29
N VAL A 182 -7.57 2.70 14.14
CA VAL A 182 -8.11 3.91 13.50
C VAL A 182 -7.79 5.14 14.31
N ASP A 183 -8.01 5.12 15.63
CA ASP A 183 -7.73 6.24 16.52
C ASP A 183 -6.25 6.57 16.57
N ALA A 184 -5.37 5.56 16.63
CA ALA A 184 -3.93 5.75 16.55
C ALA A 184 -3.50 6.37 15.21
N SER A 185 -4.11 5.94 14.10
CA SER A 185 -3.86 6.51 12.77
C SER A 185 -4.28 7.98 12.69
N LEU A 186 -5.48 8.32 13.19
CA LEU A 186 -6.00 9.69 13.20
C LEU A 186 -5.19 10.60 14.11
N LYS A 187 -4.76 10.12 15.28
CA LYS A 187 -3.88 10.87 16.18
C LYS A 187 -2.58 11.25 15.48
N LYS A 188 -1.89 10.28 14.87
CA LYS A 188 -0.66 10.55 14.11
C LYS A 188 -0.86 11.45 12.90
N LEU A 189 -2.00 11.32 12.19
CA LEU A 189 -2.34 12.24 11.12
C LEU A 189 -2.46 13.68 11.63
N LYS A 190 -3.12 13.92 12.76
CA LYS A 190 -3.23 15.27 13.35
C LYS A 190 -1.88 15.83 13.74
N GLU A 191 -1.03 15.05 14.40
CA GLU A 191 0.30 15.46 14.86
C GLU A 191 1.27 15.73 13.70
N LYS A 192 1.25 14.87 12.69
CA LYS A 192 2.22 14.93 11.60
C LYS A 192 1.71 15.79 10.46
N ALA A 193 0.41 15.86 10.18
CA ALA A 193 -0.11 16.59 9.03
C ALA A 193 -1.55 17.08 9.28
N PRO A 194 -1.70 18.25 9.92
CA PRO A 194 -3.00 18.76 10.32
C PRO A 194 -3.98 18.79 9.14
N LEU A 195 -5.08 18.04 9.28
CA LEU A 195 -6.17 17.97 8.30
C LEU A 195 -7.11 19.17 8.52
N HIS A 196 -6.63 20.39 8.32
CA HIS A 196 -7.46 21.61 8.29
C HIS A 196 -8.22 21.73 6.97
#